data_AF-A0A815VYR5-F1
#
_entry.id   AF-A0A815VYR5-F1
#
_cell.length_a   1.000
_cell.length_b   1.000
_cell.length_c   1.000
_cell.angle_alpha   90.00
_cell.angle_beta   90.00
_cell.angle_gamma   90.00
#
_symmetry.space_group_name_H-M   'P 1'
#
loop_
_entity.id
_entity.type
_entity.pdbx_description
1 polymer ?
#
loop_
_entity_poly.entity_id
_entity_poly.type
_entity_poly.pdbx_seq_one_letter_code
_entity_poly.pdbx_strand_id
1 'polypeptide(L)'
;MCVTCSGSTTVRIRVQSNGLPRFCPNAPALFSEQNIDFAVNFNPDVSVNSPNQNPTTASALSSIVCNINIEGSAPSASNLVSYGTSLLNTVAGVSVDGVAILNVNSANSIDPFYPPVGATAETVDTCLGHPNINNIYHYHIGSGCALNPPSSAISACAMTSCISSIASYAISLYSSYRALTVIGIAKDGHVIYGPYDSTGTQVTSGFDMCNGMFYDSIGNYAYFATQTFPYITGCFGPGNYPSFS
;
A
#
# COMPACT_ATOMS: atom_id res chain seq x y z
N MET A 1 12.95 7.98 -5.36
CA MET A 1 12.05 7.54 -6.43
C MET A 1 12.24 8.39 -7.67
N CYS A 2 12.28 7.79 -8.86
CA CYS A 2 12.18 8.47 -10.14
C CYS A 2 10.88 8.03 -10.82
N VAL A 3 10.14 8.98 -11.38
CA VAL A 3 8.89 8.74 -12.10
C VAL A 3 8.97 9.42 -13.46
N THR A 4 8.67 8.66 -14.51
CA THR A 4 8.59 9.20 -15.88
C THR A 4 7.23 8.90 -16.47
N CYS A 5 6.66 9.89 -17.15
CA CYS A 5 5.38 9.76 -17.85
C CYS A 5 5.62 9.74 -19.35
N SER A 6 4.83 8.94 -20.07
CA SER A 6 4.91 8.81 -21.53
C SER A 6 3.55 8.48 -22.13
N GLY A 7 3.41 8.65 -23.45
CA GLY A 7 2.17 8.35 -24.16
C GLY A 7 1.24 9.56 -24.27
N SER A 8 0.53 9.65 -25.40
CA SER A 8 -0.40 10.75 -25.72
C SER A 8 -1.86 10.36 -25.57
N THR A 9 -2.22 9.10 -25.90
CA THR A 9 -3.60 8.59 -25.79
C THR A 9 -3.83 7.85 -24.47
N THR A 10 -2.88 6.98 -24.09
CA THR A 10 -2.86 6.32 -22.79
C THR A 10 -1.59 6.78 -22.08
N VAL A 11 -1.75 7.47 -20.96
CA VAL A 11 -0.61 7.89 -20.14
C VAL A 11 -0.04 6.63 -19.48
N ARG A 12 1.26 6.43 -19.64
CA ARG A 12 2.02 5.38 -18.96
C ARG A 12 2.97 6.03 -17.97
N ILE A 13 3.06 5.44 -16.78
CA ILE A 13 3.97 5.82 -15.72
C ILE A 13 5.02 4.71 -15.55
N ARG A 14 6.30 5.07 -15.56
CA ARG A 14 7.41 4.19 -15.15
C ARG A 14 7.95 4.66 -13.82
N VAL A 15 7.99 3.75 -12.86
CA VAL A 15 8.42 3.97 -11.48
C VAL A 15 9.73 3.25 -11.27
N GLN A 16 10.74 3.99 -10.78
CA GLN A 16 12.05 3.45 -10.46
C GLN A 16 12.44 3.83 -9.03
N SER A 17 12.88 2.87 -8.24
CA SER A 17 13.33 3.13 -6.86
C SER A 17 14.38 2.13 -6.38
N ASN A 18 15.27 2.60 -5.51
CA ASN A 18 16.20 1.74 -4.77
C ASN A 18 15.59 1.15 -3.49
N GLY A 19 14.33 1.46 -3.18
CA GLY A 19 13.59 0.91 -2.03
C GLY A 19 14.03 1.45 -0.67
N LEU A 20 15.01 2.34 -0.60
CA LEU A 20 15.50 2.91 0.66
C LEU A 20 14.66 4.13 1.08
N PRO A 21 14.37 4.29 2.39
CA PRO A 21 13.73 5.49 2.90
C PRO A 21 14.67 6.70 2.81
N ARG A 22 14.10 7.91 2.75
CA ARG A 22 14.83 9.19 2.80
C ARG A 22 15.14 9.68 4.22
N PHE A 23 14.99 8.82 5.21
CA PHE A 23 15.27 9.04 6.62
C PHE A 23 16.10 7.87 7.16
N CYS A 24 16.67 8.01 8.37
CA CYS A 24 17.43 6.93 9.00
C CYS A 24 16.49 6.04 9.83
N PRO A 25 16.09 4.85 9.35
CA PRO A 25 15.18 3.97 10.07
C PRO A 25 15.84 3.36 11.32
N ASN A 26 15.01 2.90 12.26
CA ASN A 26 15.47 2.29 13.50
C ASN A 26 15.86 0.82 13.28
N ALA A 27 17.07 0.55 12.77
CA ALA A 27 17.55 -0.83 12.68
C ALA A 27 19.06 -0.94 12.93
N PRO A 28 19.50 -2.05 13.55
CA PRO A 28 20.92 -2.35 13.72
C PRO A 28 21.61 -2.86 12.44
N ALA A 29 20.87 -3.05 11.33
CA ALA A 29 21.35 -3.69 10.10
C ALA A 29 21.51 -2.72 8.92
N LEU A 30 22.46 -3.03 8.03
CA LEU A 30 22.59 -2.39 6.71
C LEU A 30 21.41 -2.82 5.83
N PHE A 31 20.64 -1.84 5.32
CA PHE A 31 19.55 -2.11 4.38
C PHE A 31 20.07 -2.48 3.00
N SER A 32 19.33 -3.35 2.33
CA SER A 32 19.62 -3.79 0.97
C SER A 32 18.86 -2.92 -0.03
N GLU A 33 19.59 -2.24 -0.91
CA GLU A 33 18.98 -1.59 -2.09
C GLU A 33 18.26 -2.62 -2.96
N GLN A 34 17.13 -2.19 -3.51
CA GLN A 34 16.31 -2.96 -4.45
C GLN A 34 16.40 -2.35 -5.85
N ASN A 35 16.10 -3.13 -6.88
CA ASN A 35 15.91 -2.62 -8.23
C ASN A 35 14.42 -2.69 -8.58
N ILE A 36 13.63 -1.79 -7.99
CA ILE A 36 12.20 -1.67 -8.26
C ILE A 36 12.07 -0.83 -9.53
N ASP A 37 11.71 -1.47 -10.64
CA ASP A 37 11.52 -0.80 -11.92
C ASP A 37 10.38 -1.45 -12.71
N PHE A 38 9.28 -0.71 -12.86
CA PHE A 38 8.13 -1.17 -13.63
C PHE A 38 7.42 -0.02 -14.33
N ALA A 39 6.71 -0.32 -15.42
CA ALA A 39 5.85 0.62 -16.12
C ALA A 39 4.42 0.09 -16.26
N VAL A 40 3.44 0.95 -16.04
CA VAL A 40 2.01 0.64 -16.09
C VAL A 40 1.26 1.77 -16.79
N ASN A 41 0.05 1.48 -17.27
CA ASN A 41 -0.93 2.50 -17.62
C ASN A 41 -1.27 3.27 -16.33
N PHE A 42 -1.25 4.60 -16.38
CA PHE A 42 -1.60 5.43 -15.25
C PHE A 42 -3.13 5.50 -15.13
N ASN A 43 -3.63 5.16 -13.94
CA ASN A 43 -5.05 5.15 -13.58
C ASN A 43 -5.95 4.58 -14.70
N PRO A 44 -5.76 3.30 -15.07
CA PRO A 44 -6.47 2.72 -16.20
C PRO A 44 -7.99 2.75 -15.99
N ASP A 45 -8.74 2.91 -17.08
CA ASP A 45 -10.21 2.91 -17.03
C ASP A 45 -10.72 1.54 -16.57
N VAL A 46 -11.44 1.53 -15.44
CA VAL A 46 -12.02 0.35 -14.80
C VAL A 46 -13.48 0.59 -14.47
N SER A 47 -14.24 -0.49 -14.24
CA SER A 47 -15.68 -0.41 -14.00
C SER A 47 -16.09 -1.22 -12.78
N VAL A 48 -16.94 -0.64 -11.94
CA VAL A 48 -17.58 -1.35 -10.82
C VAL A 48 -18.40 -2.56 -11.28
N ASN A 49 -18.88 -2.56 -12.53
CA ASN A 49 -19.64 -3.66 -13.12
C ASN A 49 -18.76 -4.78 -13.69
N SER A 50 -17.43 -4.64 -13.64
CA SER A 50 -16.47 -5.62 -14.11
C SER A 50 -15.28 -5.71 -13.15
N PRO A 51 -15.53 -6.14 -11.90
CA PRO A 51 -14.49 -6.21 -10.88
C PRO A 51 -13.45 -7.27 -11.25
N ASN A 52 -12.18 -6.99 -10.93
CA ASN A 52 -11.08 -7.94 -11.07
C ASN A 52 -11.21 -9.12 -10.10
N GLN A 53 -11.86 -8.88 -8.95
CA GLN A 53 -12.12 -9.89 -7.92
C GLN A 53 -13.59 -9.87 -7.49
N ASN A 54 -14.27 -11.01 -7.51
CA ASN A 54 -15.69 -11.12 -7.17
C ASN A 54 -16.01 -12.38 -6.32
N PRO A 55 -15.40 -12.53 -5.13
CA PRO A 55 -15.70 -13.63 -4.24
C PRO A 55 -17.16 -13.61 -3.78
N THR A 56 -17.79 -14.78 -3.78
CA THR A 56 -19.18 -14.98 -3.31
C THR A 56 -19.26 -15.70 -1.97
N THR A 57 -18.12 -16.05 -1.36
CA THR A 57 -18.05 -16.72 -0.05
C THR A 57 -16.93 -16.11 0.80
N ALA A 58 -17.06 -16.20 2.13
CA ALA A 58 -16.03 -15.77 3.06
C ALA A 58 -14.68 -16.48 2.82
N SER A 59 -14.69 -17.78 2.51
CA SER A 59 -13.48 -18.54 2.20
C SER A 59 -12.78 -18.05 0.92
N ALA A 60 -13.56 -17.73 -0.12
CA ALA A 60 -13.01 -17.16 -1.35
C ALA A 60 -12.44 -15.75 -1.11
N LEU A 61 -13.13 -14.93 -0.30
CA LEU A 61 -12.59 -13.62 0.11
C LEU A 61 -11.24 -13.79 0.82
N SER A 62 -11.18 -14.62 1.88
CA SER A 62 -9.95 -14.86 2.63
C SER A 62 -8.82 -15.41 1.76
N SER A 63 -9.14 -16.26 0.78
CA SER A 63 -8.14 -16.80 -0.16
C SER A 63 -7.55 -15.73 -1.09
N ILE A 64 -8.21 -14.59 -1.24
CA ILE A 64 -7.72 -13.44 -2.01
C ILE A 64 -6.98 -12.47 -1.10
N VAL A 65 -7.63 -11.97 -0.04
CA VAL A 65 -7.06 -10.91 0.81
C VAL A 65 -5.97 -11.38 1.76
N CYS A 66 -5.89 -12.68 2.06
CA CYS A 66 -4.82 -13.27 2.88
C CYS A 66 -3.78 -14.02 2.03
N ASN A 67 -3.63 -13.67 0.74
CA ASN A 67 -2.67 -14.30 -0.15
C ASN A 67 -1.49 -13.37 -0.44
N ILE A 68 -0.32 -13.69 0.09
CA ILE A 68 0.93 -12.92 -0.10
C ILE A 68 1.42 -12.84 -1.55
N ASN A 69 0.86 -13.66 -2.44
CA ASN A 69 1.20 -13.68 -3.87
C ASN A 69 0.14 -13.00 -4.74
N ILE A 70 -0.89 -12.37 -4.15
CA ILE A 70 -1.97 -11.75 -4.93
C ILE A 70 -1.45 -10.60 -5.81
N GLU A 71 -0.35 -9.96 -5.44
CA GLU A 71 0.32 -8.94 -6.24
C GLU A 71 1.26 -9.53 -7.29
N GLY A 72 1.42 -10.85 -7.38
CA GLY A 72 2.29 -11.52 -8.36
C GLY A 72 1.94 -11.20 -9.81
N SER A 73 0.72 -10.75 -10.08
CA SER A 73 0.26 -10.32 -11.40
C SER A 73 -0.73 -9.17 -11.26
N ALA A 74 -0.53 -8.11 -12.04
CA ALA A 74 -1.47 -7.00 -12.11
C ALA A 74 -2.58 -7.28 -13.15
N PRO A 75 -3.76 -6.65 -13.03
CA PRO A 75 -4.84 -6.75 -14.02
C PRO A 75 -4.36 -6.34 -15.41
N SER A 76 -4.91 -6.94 -16.47
CA SER A 76 -4.48 -6.67 -17.84
C SER A 76 -4.58 -5.18 -18.24
N ALA A 77 -5.55 -4.45 -17.69
CA ALA A 77 -5.74 -3.02 -17.88
C ALA A 77 -4.52 -2.18 -17.45
N SER A 78 -3.73 -2.67 -16.48
CA SER A 78 -2.48 -2.04 -16.04
C SER A 78 -1.39 -2.06 -17.10
N ASN A 79 -1.42 -3.03 -18.03
CA ASN A 79 -0.36 -3.27 -19.01
C ASN A 79 1.04 -3.29 -18.35
N LEU A 80 1.16 -3.94 -17.19
CA LEU A 80 2.37 -3.99 -16.40
C LEU A 80 3.56 -4.56 -17.19
N VAL A 81 4.67 -3.82 -17.20
CA VAL A 81 5.97 -4.26 -17.71
C VAL A 81 6.98 -4.12 -16.58
N SER A 82 7.68 -5.21 -16.26
CA SER A 82 8.77 -5.21 -15.27
C SER A 82 10.12 -5.08 -15.96
N TYR A 83 10.94 -4.13 -15.50
CA TYR A 83 12.34 -3.97 -15.91
C TYR A 83 13.32 -4.31 -14.77
N GLY A 84 12.83 -4.32 -13.54
CA GLY A 84 13.61 -4.55 -12.34
C GLY A 84 13.99 -6.01 -12.12
N THR A 85 14.89 -6.24 -11.16
CA THR A 85 15.39 -7.57 -10.77
C THR A 85 14.90 -8.01 -9.39
N SER A 86 14.26 -7.12 -8.62
CA SER A 86 13.68 -7.47 -7.32
C SER A 86 12.42 -8.33 -7.48
N LEU A 87 12.14 -9.19 -6.49
CA LEU A 87 10.87 -9.92 -6.36
C LEU A 87 9.71 -8.92 -6.25
N LEU A 88 9.16 -8.52 -7.40
CA LEU A 88 7.97 -7.68 -7.46
C LEU A 88 6.71 -8.42 -6.99
N ASN A 89 6.78 -9.73 -6.74
CA ASN A 89 5.59 -10.54 -6.48
C ASN A 89 4.82 -10.11 -5.23
N THR A 90 5.50 -9.56 -4.24
CA THR A 90 4.89 -9.07 -2.99
C THR A 90 4.76 -7.54 -2.98
N VAL A 91 5.23 -6.84 -4.01
CA VAL A 91 5.18 -5.36 -4.07
C VAL A 91 3.80 -4.94 -4.57
N ALA A 92 2.97 -4.39 -3.70
CA ALA A 92 1.69 -3.79 -4.06
C ALA A 92 1.87 -2.43 -4.74
N GLY A 93 2.89 -1.67 -4.34
CA GLY A 93 3.18 -0.36 -4.91
C GLY A 93 4.48 0.24 -4.39
N VAL A 94 4.67 1.53 -4.70
CA VAL A 94 5.83 2.31 -4.23
C VAL A 94 5.29 3.60 -3.64
N SER A 95 5.73 3.93 -2.42
CA SER A 95 5.37 5.19 -1.77
C SER A 95 6.16 6.36 -2.36
N VAL A 96 5.70 7.59 -2.10
CA VAL A 96 6.31 8.82 -2.66
C VAL A 96 7.76 9.08 -2.21
N ASP A 97 8.18 8.50 -1.09
CA ASP A 97 9.59 8.50 -0.65
C ASP A 97 10.44 7.43 -1.37
N GLY A 98 9.83 6.54 -2.12
CA GLY A 98 10.48 5.46 -2.88
C GLY A 98 10.55 4.11 -2.16
N VAL A 99 10.02 4.00 -0.94
CA VAL A 99 9.98 2.73 -0.22
C VAL A 99 8.94 1.80 -0.85
N ALA A 100 9.19 0.49 -0.80
CA ALA A 100 8.24 -0.49 -1.27
C ALA A 100 7.02 -0.54 -0.33
N ILE A 101 5.82 -0.49 -0.90
CA ILE A 101 4.60 -0.91 -0.23
C ILE A 101 4.43 -2.39 -0.57
N LEU A 102 4.66 -3.26 0.41
CA LEU A 102 4.46 -4.70 0.23
C LEU A 102 3.00 -5.08 0.47
N ASN A 103 2.68 -6.33 0.16
CA ASN A 103 1.42 -6.98 0.53
C ASN A 103 1.11 -6.68 1.98
N VAL A 104 -0.15 -6.42 2.26
CA VAL A 104 -0.67 -6.02 3.58
C VAL A 104 -0.55 -7.13 4.65
N ASN A 105 -0.32 -8.37 4.22
CA ASN A 105 -0.04 -9.52 5.06
C ASN A 105 1.46 -9.70 5.27
N SER A 106 1.80 -10.22 6.44
CA SER A 106 3.11 -10.78 6.75
C SER A 106 3.45 -11.97 5.84
N ALA A 107 4.71 -12.41 5.87
CA ALA A 107 5.18 -13.62 5.19
C ALA A 107 4.43 -14.91 5.62
N ASN A 108 3.69 -14.87 6.73
CA ASN A 108 2.86 -15.97 7.22
C ASN A 108 1.40 -15.90 6.72
N SER A 109 1.08 -15.02 5.76
CA SER A 109 -0.28 -14.83 5.22
C SER A 109 -1.31 -14.42 6.27
N ILE A 110 -0.88 -13.60 7.24
CA ILE A 110 -1.72 -13.04 8.31
C ILE A 110 -1.47 -11.54 8.45
N ASP A 111 -2.43 -10.82 9.02
CA ASP A 111 -2.28 -9.42 9.42
C ASP A 111 -1.06 -9.25 10.34
N PRO A 112 -0.04 -8.46 9.96
CA PRO A 112 1.17 -8.29 10.75
C PRO A 112 0.94 -7.49 12.05
N PHE A 113 -0.12 -6.69 12.15
CA PHE A 113 -0.39 -5.81 13.29
C PHE A 113 -1.45 -6.36 14.24
N TYR A 114 -2.42 -7.11 13.72
CA TYR A 114 -3.50 -7.73 14.50
C TYR A 114 -3.65 -9.21 14.15
N PRO A 115 -2.61 -10.04 14.38
CA PRO A 115 -2.62 -11.44 13.98
C PRO A 115 -3.59 -12.29 14.83
N PRO A 116 -3.99 -13.48 14.33
CA PRO A 116 -4.80 -14.42 15.10
C PRO A 116 -4.09 -14.90 16.38
N VAL A 117 -4.89 -15.39 17.34
CA VAL A 117 -4.39 -15.91 18.63
C VAL A 117 -3.27 -16.95 18.40
N GLY A 118 -2.14 -16.74 19.08
CA GLY A 118 -0.96 -17.62 18.99
C GLY A 118 0.10 -17.17 17.99
N ALA A 119 -0.20 -16.19 17.13
CA ALA A 119 0.79 -15.51 16.32
C ALA A 119 1.28 -14.21 17.00
N THR A 120 2.50 -13.78 16.64
CA THR A 120 3.13 -12.58 17.18
C THR A 120 3.01 -11.44 16.18
N ALA A 121 2.60 -10.26 16.65
CA ALA A 121 2.57 -9.07 15.81
C ALA A 121 3.99 -8.65 15.42
N GLU A 122 4.17 -8.20 14.19
CA GLU A 122 5.44 -7.69 13.71
C GLU A 122 5.77 -6.36 14.38
N THR A 123 7.05 -6.11 14.59
CA THR A 123 7.54 -4.87 15.19
C THR A 123 7.96 -3.90 14.09
N VAL A 124 7.50 -2.65 14.20
CA VAL A 124 7.83 -1.57 13.27
C VAL A 124 8.51 -0.41 13.98
N ASP A 125 9.08 0.51 13.22
CA ASP A 125 9.54 1.80 13.73
C ASP A 125 8.42 2.83 13.80
N THR A 126 8.72 4.04 14.29
CA THR A 126 7.73 5.13 14.39
C THR A 126 7.22 5.62 13.03
N CYS A 127 7.85 5.21 11.93
CA CYS A 127 7.40 5.43 10.56
C CYS A 127 6.62 4.23 10.00
N LEU A 128 6.31 3.22 10.83
CA LEU A 128 5.51 2.06 10.48
C LEU A 128 6.11 1.20 9.38
N GLY A 129 7.44 1.27 9.21
CA GLY A 129 8.18 0.34 8.38
C GLY A 129 9.10 -0.54 9.22
N HIS A 130 9.63 -1.57 8.55
CA HIS A 130 10.64 -2.47 9.10
C HIS A 130 11.37 -3.20 7.96
N PRO A 131 12.58 -3.72 8.20
CA PRO A 131 13.22 -4.65 7.29
C PRO A 131 12.58 -6.05 7.37
N ASN A 132 12.58 -6.77 6.25
CA ASN A 132 12.44 -8.23 6.26
C ASN A 132 13.79 -8.91 6.51
N ILE A 133 13.82 -10.26 6.48
CA ILE A 133 15.03 -11.07 6.67
C ILE A 133 16.15 -10.80 5.64
N ASN A 134 15.82 -10.22 4.49
CA ASN A 134 16.78 -9.83 3.45
C ASN A 134 17.21 -8.36 3.57
N ASN A 135 16.91 -7.71 4.70
CA ASN A 135 17.15 -6.30 4.99
C ASN A 135 16.46 -5.33 4.02
N ILE A 136 15.31 -5.73 3.46
CA ILE A 136 14.51 -4.85 2.59
C ILE A 136 13.53 -4.09 3.47
N TYR A 137 13.72 -2.78 3.59
CA TYR A 137 12.80 -1.90 4.31
C TYR A 137 11.51 -1.68 3.50
N HIS A 138 10.36 -1.78 4.14
CA HIS A 138 9.06 -1.67 3.49
C HIS A 138 7.95 -1.23 4.44
N TYR A 139 6.79 -0.92 3.85
CA TYR A 139 5.54 -0.62 4.55
C TYR A 139 4.47 -1.69 4.25
N HIS A 140 3.68 -2.05 5.27
CA HIS A 140 2.41 -2.78 5.14
C HIS A 140 1.18 -1.86 5.31
N ILE A 141 1.38 -0.66 5.84
CA ILE A 141 0.35 0.34 6.17
C ILE A 141 0.83 1.73 5.76
N GLY A 142 -0.10 2.67 5.56
CA GLY A 142 0.23 4.01 5.09
C GLY A 142 1.16 4.75 6.06
N SER A 143 2.42 4.92 5.70
CA SER A 143 3.41 5.67 6.49
C SER A 143 3.32 7.17 6.23
N GLY A 144 2.96 7.95 7.26
CA GLY A 144 3.01 9.42 7.15
C GLY A 144 4.44 9.97 7.02
N CYS A 145 5.48 9.19 7.36
CA CYS A 145 6.87 9.58 7.13
C CYS A 145 7.25 9.62 5.66
N ALA A 146 6.51 8.93 4.78
CA ALA A 146 6.67 9.05 3.34
C ALA A 146 6.45 10.50 2.88
N LEU A 147 5.55 11.24 3.55
CA LEU A 147 5.31 12.67 3.31
C LEU A 147 6.20 13.56 4.17
N ASN A 148 6.32 13.24 5.46
CA ASN A 148 7.02 14.06 6.46
C ASN A 148 8.13 13.27 7.13
N PRO A 149 9.29 13.16 6.49
CA PRO A 149 10.38 12.39 7.03
C PRO A 149 10.88 13.07 8.30
N PRO A 150 11.15 12.30 9.36
CA PRO A 150 11.80 12.85 10.55
C PRO A 150 13.21 13.32 10.21
N SER A 151 13.65 14.40 10.86
CA SER A 151 14.97 14.99 10.66
C SER A 151 16.11 14.25 11.37
N SER A 152 15.78 13.24 12.18
CA SER A 152 16.72 12.46 12.97
C SER A 152 16.48 10.97 12.77
N ALA A 153 17.41 10.15 13.26
CA ALA A 153 17.17 8.72 13.40
C ALA A 153 15.86 8.47 14.15
N ILE A 154 15.05 7.57 13.63
CA ILE A 154 13.82 7.15 14.30
C ILE A 154 14.10 6.05 15.31
N SER A 155 13.14 5.84 16.21
CA SER A 155 13.14 4.77 17.19
C SER A 155 12.18 3.66 16.80
N ALA A 156 12.26 2.53 17.50
CA ALA A 156 11.22 1.51 17.45
C ALA A 156 9.88 2.15 17.85
N CYS A 157 8.79 1.61 17.32
CA CYS A 157 7.44 1.89 17.78
C CYS A 157 7.24 1.31 19.19
N ALA A 158 7.81 1.99 20.20
CA ALA A 158 7.77 1.60 21.61
C ALA A 158 7.05 2.63 22.49
N MET A 159 6.63 3.77 21.92
CA MET A 159 5.84 4.79 22.61
C MET A 159 4.38 4.35 22.72
N THR A 160 3.72 4.76 23.80
CA THR A 160 2.33 4.40 24.14
C THR A 160 1.34 4.65 23.00
N SER A 161 1.48 5.75 22.26
CA SER A 161 0.60 6.11 21.14
C SER A 161 0.73 5.19 19.92
N CYS A 162 1.91 4.62 19.70
CA CYS A 162 2.21 3.77 18.55
C CYS A 162 1.82 2.30 18.85
N ILE A 163 2.13 1.82 20.06
CA ILE A 163 1.82 0.44 20.48
C ILE A 163 0.34 0.21 20.82
N SER A 164 -0.43 1.25 21.17
CA SER A 164 -1.85 1.09 21.53
C SER A 164 -2.72 0.70 20.34
N SER A 165 -2.40 1.23 19.15
CA SER A 165 -3.07 0.89 17.90
C SER A 165 -2.23 1.41 16.74
N ILE A 166 -1.50 0.51 16.07
CA ILE A 166 -0.71 0.84 14.87
C ILE A 166 -1.59 1.51 13.80
N ALA A 167 -2.79 0.97 13.57
CA ALA A 167 -3.70 1.51 12.57
C ALA A 167 -4.20 2.92 12.91
N SER A 168 -4.54 3.20 14.17
CA SER A 168 -4.95 4.55 14.58
C SER A 168 -3.77 5.53 14.53
N TYR A 169 -2.60 5.07 14.94
CA TYR A 169 -1.37 5.86 14.88
C TYR A 169 -1.01 6.20 13.43
N ALA A 170 -1.15 5.27 12.48
CA ALA A 170 -0.93 5.52 11.05
C ALA A 170 -1.73 6.73 10.55
N ILE A 171 -3.02 6.82 10.89
CA ILE A 171 -3.85 7.99 10.53
C ILE A 171 -3.37 9.26 11.22
N SER A 172 -2.98 9.17 12.49
CA SER A 172 -2.52 10.34 13.25
C SER A 172 -1.30 11.02 12.62
N LEU A 173 -0.45 10.27 11.90
CA LEU A 173 0.70 10.82 11.17
C LEU A 173 0.30 11.75 10.01
N TYR A 174 -0.95 11.66 9.54
CA TYR A 174 -1.50 12.53 8.50
C TYR A 174 -2.33 13.70 9.07
N SER A 175 -2.43 13.84 10.39
CA SER A 175 -3.27 14.86 11.04
C SER A 175 -2.93 16.30 10.64
N SER A 176 -1.67 16.56 10.25
CA SER A 176 -1.22 17.86 9.73
C SER A 176 -1.48 18.06 8.22
N TYR A 177 -1.95 17.01 7.53
CA TYR A 177 -2.15 16.93 6.08
C TYR A 177 -3.54 16.37 5.76
N ARG A 178 -4.57 17.06 6.26
CA ARG A 178 -5.97 16.71 6.03
C ARG A 178 -6.45 17.18 4.66
N ALA A 179 -5.91 16.57 3.62
CA ALA A 179 -6.28 16.79 2.23
C ALA A 179 -6.07 15.52 1.41
N LEU A 180 -6.72 15.43 0.25
CA LEU A 180 -6.48 14.36 -0.73
C LEU A 180 -5.03 14.40 -1.19
N THR A 181 -4.21 13.52 -0.61
CA THR A 181 -2.76 13.55 -0.74
C THR A 181 -2.26 12.25 -1.32
N VAL A 182 -1.54 12.31 -2.44
CA VAL A 182 -0.89 11.13 -3.02
C VAL A 182 0.24 10.67 -2.10
N ILE A 183 0.20 9.42 -1.66
CA ILE A 183 1.23 8.79 -0.83
C ILE A 183 1.97 7.68 -1.55
N GLY A 184 1.48 7.24 -2.71
CA GLY A 184 2.15 6.26 -3.55
C GLY A 184 1.41 5.95 -4.84
N ILE A 185 1.94 4.98 -5.57
CA ILE A 185 1.36 4.44 -6.80
C ILE A 185 1.37 2.91 -6.71
N ALA A 186 0.23 2.28 -6.97
CA ALA A 186 0.10 0.83 -6.99
C ALA A 186 0.65 0.25 -8.31
N LYS A 187 1.02 -1.03 -8.29
CA LYS A 187 1.59 -1.75 -9.43
C LYS A 187 0.57 -2.11 -10.51
N ASP A 188 -0.72 -1.84 -10.27
CA ASP A 188 -1.75 -1.83 -11.31
C ASP A 188 -1.95 -0.45 -11.96
N GLY A 189 -1.25 0.58 -11.45
CA GLY A 189 -1.27 1.93 -11.99
C GLY A 189 -2.26 2.88 -11.31
N HIS A 190 -3.04 2.41 -10.34
CA HIS A 190 -3.91 3.28 -9.57
C HIS A 190 -3.16 4.05 -8.48
N VAL A 191 -3.64 5.26 -8.19
CA VAL A 191 -3.07 6.14 -7.17
C VAL A 191 -3.37 5.57 -5.78
N ILE A 192 -2.42 5.74 -4.86
CA ILE A 192 -2.61 5.47 -3.43
C ILE A 192 -2.66 6.81 -2.71
N TYR A 193 -3.80 7.11 -2.09
CA TYR A 193 -4.03 8.31 -1.30
C TYR A 193 -3.83 8.07 0.19
N GLY A 194 -3.50 9.15 0.91
CA GLY A 194 -3.62 9.21 2.36
C GLY A 194 -5.09 9.09 2.83
N PRO A 195 -5.34 9.17 4.14
CA PRO A 195 -6.64 8.81 4.70
C PRO A 195 -7.72 9.88 4.56
N TYR A 196 -7.43 11.03 3.95
CA TYR A 196 -8.33 12.17 3.87
C TYR A 196 -8.76 12.46 2.42
N ASP A 197 -10.02 12.88 2.25
CA ASP A 197 -10.53 13.36 0.97
C ASP A 197 -10.17 14.84 0.70
N SER A 198 -10.69 15.38 -0.41
CA SER A 198 -10.44 16.78 -0.83
C SER A 198 -11.07 17.81 0.11
N THR A 199 -11.99 17.41 0.98
CA THR A 199 -12.59 18.25 2.02
C THR A 199 -11.84 18.20 3.35
N GLY A 200 -10.84 17.32 3.46
CA GLY A 200 -10.11 17.04 4.69
C GLY A 200 -10.85 16.12 5.66
N THR A 201 -11.89 15.43 5.19
CA THR A 201 -12.63 14.43 5.96
C THR A 201 -11.93 13.09 5.83
N GLN A 202 -11.79 12.35 6.93
CA GLN A 202 -11.21 11.02 6.88
C GLN A 202 -12.17 10.09 6.13
N VAL A 203 -11.67 9.37 5.15
CA VAL A 203 -12.44 8.37 4.40
C VAL A 203 -12.46 7.08 5.22
N THR A 204 -13.64 6.67 5.69
CA THR A 204 -13.80 5.50 6.58
C THR A 204 -14.73 4.41 6.01
N SER A 205 -15.29 4.63 4.82
CA SER A 205 -16.25 3.72 4.19
C SER A 205 -16.28 3.92 2.68
N GLY A 206 -16.92 2.98 1.97
CA GLY A 206 -17.00 3.01 0.50
C GLY A 206 -15.91 2.22 -0.19
N PHE A 207 -15.06 1.53 0.58
CA PHE A 207 -14.01 0.66 0.08
C PHE A 207 -14.56 -0.68 -0.40
N ASP A 208 -14.03 -1.16 -1.52
CA ASP A 208 -14.19 -2.53 -1.97
C ASP A 208 -13.32 -3.49 -1.16
N MET A 209 -13.40 -4.80 -1.47
CA MET A 209 -12.60 -5.82 -0.80
C MET A 209 -11.07 -5.66 -0.95
N CYS A 210 -10.59 -4.88 -1.92
CA CYS A 210 -9.18 -4.61 -2.15
C CYS A 210 -8.71 -3.33 -1.44
N ASN A 211 -9.61 -2.63 -0.74
CA ASN A 211 -9.41 -1.34 -0.07
C ASN A 211 -9.14 -0.17 -1.03
N GLY A 212 -9.69 -0.27 -2.24
CA GLY A 212 -9.85 0.87 -3.13
C GLY A 212 -11.32 1.28 -3.27
N MET A 213 -11.55 2.43 -3.89
CA MET A 213 -12.89 2.93 -4.16
C MET A 213 -12.92 3.84 -5.38
N PHE A 214 -14.10 3.92 -5.99
CA PHE A 214 -14.43 4.99 -6.92
C PHE A 214 -14.72 6.25 -6.11
N TYR A 215 -13.86 7.27 -6.22
CA TYR A 215 -13.87 8.40 -5.29
C TYR A 215 -14.40 9.72 -5.86
N ASP A 216 -14.66 9.78 -7.16
CA ASP A 216 -15.24 10.94 -7.82
C ASP A 216 -16.38 10.58 -8.78
N SER A 217 -17.07 11.61 -9.28
CA SER A 217 -18.22 11.46 -10.16
C SER A 217 -17.88 11.02 -11.58
N ILE A 218 -16.60 11.06 -11.97
CA ILE A 218 -16.14 10.67 -13.30
C ILE A 218 -15.76 9.18 -13.31
N GLY A 219 -15.63 8.56 -12.13
CA GLY A 219 -15.38 7.14 -11.98
C GLY A 219 -13.91 6.80 -11.85
N ASN A 220 -13.07 7.71 -11.34
CA ASN A 220 -11.68 7.36 -11.03
C ASN A 220 -11.62 6.43 -9.83
N TYR A 221 -10.82 5.37 -9.94
CA TYR A 221 -10.56 4.39 -8.90
C TYR A 221 -9.20 4.65 -8.24
N ALA A 222 -9.14 4.57 -6.90
CA ALA A 222 -7.90 4.73 -6.15
C ALA A 222 -7.92 3.93 -4.84
N TYR A 223 -6.73 3.68 -4.30
CA TYR A 223 -6.54 3.11 -2.97
C TYR A 223 -6.41 4.22 -1.92
N PHE A 224 -6.78 3.92 -0.68
CA PHE A 224 -6.65 4.85 0.43
C PHE A 224 -5.98 4.18 1.62
N ALA A 225 -5.16 4.92 2.36
CA ALA A 225 -4.69 4.49 3.67
C ALA A 225 -5.88 4.47 4.65
N THR A 226 -6.12 3.35 5.34
CA THR A 226 -7.27 3.16 6.23
C THR A 226 -6.86 2.57 7.58
N GLN A 227 -7.78 2.63 8.57
CA GLN A 227 -7.58 2.02 9.89
C GLN A 227 -7.95 0.53 9.94
N THR A 228 -8.63 0.05 8.91
CA THR A 228 -9.16 -1.30 8.85
C THR A 228 -8.37 -2.10 7.84
N PHE A 229 -8.03 -3.35 8.17
CA PHE A 229 -7.41 -4.27 7.22
C PHE A 229 -8.24 -4.30 5.92
N PRO A 230 -7.61 -4.23 4.73
CA PRO A 230 -6.18 -4.39 4.45
C PRO A 230 -5.31 -3.11 4.55
N TYR A 231 -5.78 -2.01 5.14
CA TYR A 231 -5.02 -0.76 5.40
C TYR A 231 -4.55 0.06 4.19
N ILE A 232 -4.19 -0.56 3.05
CA ILE A 232 -3.84 0.12 1.80
C ILE A 232 -4.34 -0.66 0.56
N THR A 233 -3.53 -1.55 -0.02
CA THR A 233 -3.84 -2.28 -1.25
C THR A 233 -3.80 -3.76 -0.92
N GLY A 234 -4.97 -4.35 -0.62
CA GLY A 234 -5.06 -5.78 -0.29
C GLY A 234 -5.10 -6.70 -1.50
N CYS A 235 -5.50 -6.15 -2.66
CA CYS A 235 -5.43 -6.78 -3.98
C CYS A 235 -5.52 -5.71 -5.06
N PHE A 236 -5.30 -6.10 -6.32
CA PHE A 236 -5.50 -5.18 -7.44
C PHE A 236 -6.98 -5.12 -7.86
N GLY A 237 -7.58 -3.96 -7.64
CA GLY A 237 -9.00 -3.69 -7.79
C GLY A 237 -9.34 -3.14 -9.17
N PRO A 238 -10.62 -2.83 -9.44
CA PRO A 238 -11.73 -2.83 -8.48
C PRO A 238 -12.13 -4.25 -8.05
N GLY A 239 -12.46 -4.40 -6.77
CA GLY A 239 -13.09 -5.58 -6.21
C GLY A 239 -14.60 -5.41 -6.07
N ASN A 240 -15.30 -6.48 -5.68
CA ASN A 240 -16.70 -6.38 -5.26
C ASN A 240 -16.81 -5.87 -3.80
N TYR A 241 -18.06 -5.72 -3.34
CA TYR A 241 -18.42 -5.32 -1.97
C TYR A 241 -19.13 -6.49 -1.28
N PRO A 242 -18.39 -7.52 -0.84
CA PRO A 242 -19.01 -8.73 -0.32
C PRO A 242 -19.68 -8.47 1.03
N SER A 243 -20.90 -8.96 1.20
CA SER A 243 -21.56 -9.09 2.50
C SER A 243 -21.85 -10.56 2.76
N PHE A 244 -21.23 -11.12 3.80
CA PHE A 244 -21.49 -12.48 4.22
C PHE A 244 -22.35 -12.46 5.48
N SER A 245 -23.44 -13.22 5.45
CA SER A 245 -24.32 -13.47 6.60
C SER A 245 -23.71 -14.46 7.58
#